data_AF-A0A956WLY3-F1
#
_entry.id   AF-A0A956WLY3-F1
#
_cell.length_a   1.000
_cell.length_b   1.000
_cell.length_c   1.000
_cell.angle_alpha   90.00
_cell.angle_beta   90.00
_cell.angle_gamma   90.00
#
_symmetry.space_group_name_H-M   'P 1'
#
loop_
_entity.id
_entity.type
_entity.pdbx_description
1 polymer ?
#
loop_
_entity_poly.entity_id
_entity_poly.type
_entity_poly.pdbx_seq_one_letter_code
_entity_poly.pdbx_strand_id
1 'polypeptide(L)'
;MREAGEDIAPGAEVASAGQPLTPARLGLLASVGVVDAPVHRRPVVSILSTGNEVMPPGGTLSSGKIRDSNAYVLAAMAQAWGAEARLHGIARDTVEHLTAHLREAREADLIVTSGGVSLGDFDFVKDVLRAEGEVNIWQVRMKPGKPLAFGVLGGTPLLGLPGNPVAAGVSFVLFGRPAILRMLGHRDVAPAVVDALTTDPIDNRGQRRHFMRVILEPHPDGVLRARTAGEQGAGVLSSLAAANALLVVPETLEQVEAGTRLQAIRLDW
;
A
#
# COMPACT_ATOMS: atom_id res chain seq x y z
N MET A 1 -31.05 9.17 38.40
CA MET A 1 -29.97 9.99 38.98
C MET A 1 -28.67 9.50 38.36
N ARG A 2 -27.77 10.40 37.93
CA ARG A 2 -26.43 10.02 37.48
C ARG A 2 -25.46 10.27 38.63
N GLU A 3 -24.62 9.30 38.97
CA GLU A 3 -23.67 9.43 40.08
C GLU A 3 -22.39 10.16 39.64
N ALA A 4 -21.73 10.84 40.57
CA ALA A 4 -20.48 11.52 40.28
C ALA A 4 -19.41 10.48 39.90
N GLY A 5 -18.79 10.65 38.72
CA GLY A 5 -17.77 9.72 38.23
C GLY A 5 -18.31 8.37 37.74
N GLU A 6 -19.62 8.24 37.46
CA GLU A 6 -20.22 6.98 36.99
C GLU A 6 -19.65 6.46 35.66
N ASP A 7 -19.16 7.37 34.81
CA ASP A 7 -18.55 7.06 33.51
C ASP A 7 -17.02 7.12 33.57
N ILE A 8 -16.47 8.21 34.12
CA ILE A 8 -15.02 8.45 34.21
C ILE A 8 -14.69 8.95 35.62
N ALA A 9 -13.98 8.12 36.38
CA ALA A 9 -13.47 8.49 37.70
C ALA A 9 -12.25 9.43 37.59
N PRO A 10 -12.03 10.33 38.58
CA PRO A 10 -10.80 11.11 38.66
C PRO A 10 -9.55 10.20 38.61
N GLY A 11 -8.60 10.54 37.73
CA GLY A 11 -7.35 9.79 37.55
C GLY A 11 -7.45 8.58 36.60
N ALA A 12 -8.63 8.29 36.03
CA ALA A 12 -8.76 7.26 35.01
C ALA A 12 -8.05 7.64 33.70
N GLU A 13 -7.45 6.66 33.03
CA GLU A 13 -6.88 6.85 31.70
C GLU A 13 -8.01 6.97 30.66
N VAL A 14 -8.11 8.12 30.01
CA VAL A 14 -9.12 8.38 28.96
C VAL A 14 -8.61 8.09 27.54
N ALA A 15 -7.29 8.06 27.36
CA ALA A 15 -6.64 7.71 26.10
C ALA A 15 -5.20 7.26 26.35
N SER A 16 -4.70 6.32 25.54
CA SER A 16 -3.33 5.81 25.59
C SER A 16 -2.59 6.09 24.27
N ALA A 17 -1.27 6.28 24.35
CA ALA A 17 -0.43 6.52 23.17
C ALA A 17 -0.55 5.40 22.12
N GLY A 18 -0.69 5.79 20.85
CA GLY A 18 -0.90 4.89 19.71
C GLY A 18 -2.34 4.46 19.46
N GLN A 19 -3.30 5.01 20.21
CA GLN A 19 -4.72 4.87 19.91
C GLN A 19 -5.17 5.93 18.88
N PRO A 20 -5.87 5.54 17.80
CA PRO A 20 -6.38 6.51 16.83
C PRO A 20 -7.41 7.46 17.45
N LEU A 21 -7.35 8.74 17.09
CA LEU A 21 -8.34 9.74 17.51
C LEU A 21 -9.61 9.66 16.64
N THR A 22 -10.54 8.79 17.03
CA THR A 22 -11.87 8.69 16.41
C THR A 22 -12.79 9.84 16.88
N PRO A 23 -13.91 10.11 16.18
CA PRO A 23 -14.86 11.15 16.62
C PRO A 23 -15.32 11.00 18.07
N ALA A 24 -15.62 9.77 18.51
CA ALA A 24 -16.01 9.51 19.90
C ALA A 24 -14.87 9.76 20.90
N ARG A 25 -13.62 9.44 20.53
CA ARG A 25 -12.45 9.69 21.38
C ARG A 25 -12.13 11.18 21.51
N LEU A 26 -12.32 11.95 20.44
CA LEU A 26 -12.23 13.41 20.51
C LEU A 26 -13.31 13.98 21.47
N GLY A 27 -14.54 13.46 21.40
CA GLY A 27 -15.60 13.81 22.34
C GLY A 27 -15.26 13.45 23.79
N LEU A 28 -14.64 12.29 24.01
CA LEU A 28 -14.17 11.84 25.32
C LEU A 28 -13.07 12.75 25.89
N LEU A 29 -12.08 13.15 25.08
CA LEU A 29 -11.05 14.11 25.50
C LEU A 29 -11.67 15.47 25.86
N ALA A 30 -12.56 15.97 25.02
CA ALA A 30 -13.25 17.23 25.25
C ALA A 30 -14.14 17.19 26.51
N SER A 31 -14.82 16.06 26.80
CA SER A 31 -15.70 15.94 27.96
C SER A 31 -14.96 16.02 29.29
N VAL A 32 -13.66 15.71 29.32
CA VAL A 32 -12.78 15.87 30.48
C VAL A 32 -11.90 17.12 30.43
N GLY A 33 -12.17 18.04 29.49
CA GLY A 33 -11.48 19.33 29.37
C GLY A 33 -10.12 19.28 28.68
N VAL A 34 -9.77 18.18 28.01
CA VAL A 34 -8.55 18.07 27.20
C VAL A 34 -8.83 18.62 25.80
N VAL A 35 -8.29 19.80 25.51
CA VAL A 35 -8.47 20.52 24.23
C VAL A 35 -7.27 20.41 23.29
N ASP A 36 -6.11 20.04 23.82
CA ASP A 36 -4.87 19.79 23.07
C ASP A 36 -4.25 18.46 23.54
N ALA A 37 -3.71 17.68 22.60
CA ALA A 37 -3.05 16.42 22.89
C ALA A 37 -1.81 16.24 22.00
N PRO A 38 -0.70 15.70 22.54
CA PRO A 38 0.45 15.31 21.71
C PRO A 38 0.05 14.18 20.77
N VAL A 39 0.35 14.34 19.48
CA VAL A 39 0.07 13.35 18.44
C VAL A 39 1.32 13.06 17.61
N HIS A 40 1.33 11.92 16.94
CA HIS A 40 2.33 11.63 15.92
C HIS A 40 2.09 12.55 14.72
N ARG A 41 3.14 13.21 14.24
CA ARG A 41 3.06 13.98 12.99
C ARG A 41 2.79 13.04 11.81
N ARG A 42 2.25 13.60 10.73
CA ARG A 42 2.11 12.87 9.47
C ARG A 42 3.50 12.50 8.93
N PRO A 43 3.74 11.25 8.52
CA PRO A 43 4.97 10.89 7.83
C PRO A 43 4.96 11.46 6.42
N VAL A 44 6.14 11.85 5.93
CA VAL A 44 6.34 12.28 4.54
C VAL A 44 6.76 11.08 3.72
N VAL A 45 6.06 10.81 2.62
CA VAL A 45 6.34 9.74 1.66
C VAL A 45 6.79 10.37 0.34
N SER A 46 8.08 10.24 0.03
CA SER A 46 8.65 10.63 -1.26
C SER A 46 8.38 9.55 -2.28
N ILE A 47 7.81 9.90 -3.43
CA ILE A 47 7.44 8.96 -4.50
C ILE A 47 8.19 9.32 -5.77
N LEU A 48 8.91 8.35 -6.31
CA LEU A 48 9.72 8.47 -7.51
C LEU A 48 9.32 7.38 -8.51
N SER A 49 9.05 7.76 -9.74
CA SER A 49 8.89 6.81 -10.84
C SER A 49 10.20 6.66 -11.60
N THR A 50 10.43 5.50 -12.21
CA THR A 50 11.57 5.28 -13.10
C THR A 50 11.11 4.59 -14.38
N GLY A 51 11.82 4.85 -15.47
CA GLY A 51 11.60 4.18 -16.74
C GLY A 51 11.70 5.14 -17.92
N ASN A 52 12.51 4.77 -18.90
CA ASN A 52 12.64 5.53 -20.15
C ASN A 52 11.34 5.55 -20.97
N GLU A 53 10.44 4.60 -20.78
CA GLU A 53 9.11 4.53 -21.38
C GLU A 53 8.09 5.45 -20.70
N VAL A 54 8.35 5.89 -19.47
CA VAL A 54 7.37 6.59 -18.64
C VAL A 54 7.34 8.08 -18.98
N MET A 55 6.14 8.67 -19.02
CA MET A 55 5.92 10.09 -19.24
C MET A 55 4.82 10.66 -18.32
N PRO A 56 4.81 11.98 -18.08
CA PRO A 56 3.73 12.62 -17.30
C PRO A 56 2.34 12.37 -17.91
N PRO A 57 1.26 12.37 -17.10
CA PRO A 57 -0.07 11.97 -17.57
C PRO A 57 -0.69 12.91 -18.61
N GLY A 58 -0.41 14.21 -18.54
CA GLY A 58 -1.06 15.24 -19.36
C GLY A 58 -0.58 15.34 -20.82
N GLY A 59 0.43 14.56 -21.23
CA GLY A 59 1.00 14.66 -22.58
C GLY A 59 0.32 13.79 -23.64
N THR A 60 0.54 14.15 -24.91
CA THR A 60 0.24 13.29 -26.06
C THR A 60 1.15 12.06 -26.04
N LEU A 61 0.56 10.87 -26.13
CA LEU A 61 1.29 9.62 -26.10
C LEU A 61 2.08 9.45 -27.40
N SER A 62 3.40 9.35 -27.31
CA SER A 62 4.25 8.96 -28.43
C SER A 62 4.50 7.45 -28.42
N SER A 63 4.97 6.93 -29.55
CA SER A 63 5.22 5.48 -29.70
C SER A 63 6.15 4.96 -28.60
N GLY A 64 5.76 3.84 -27.96
CA GLY A 64 6.54 3.21 -26.89
C GLY A 64 6.50 3.93 -25.55
N LYS A 65 5.71 5.01 -25.39
CA LYS A 65 5.52 5.68 -24.10
C LYS A 65 4.28 5.20 -23.36
N ILE A 66 4.34 5.24 -22.04
CA ILE A 66 3.22 5.01 -21.12
C ILE A 66 3.14 6.15 -20.10
N ARG A 67 1.93 6.41 -19.59
CA ARG A 67 1.73 7.46 -18.58
C ARG A 67 2.11 6.95 -17.20
N ASP A 68 2.73 7.81 -16.41
CA ASP A 68 2.99 7.56 -15.00
C ASP A 68 1.67 7.58 -14.21
N SER A 69 1.05 6.40 -14.09
CA SER A 69 -0.14 6.20 -13.26
C SER A 69 0.23 5.79 -11.83
N ASN A 70 1.39 5.15 -11.65
CA ASN A 70 1.81 4.62 -10.35
C ASN A 70 2.03 5.73 -9.35
N ALA A 71 2.74 6.80 -9.71
CA ALA A 71 3.00 7.91 -8.79
C ALA A 71 1.70 8.47 -8.20
N TYR A 72 0.65 8.59 -9.01
CA TYR A 72 -0.65 9.13 -8.59
C TYR A 72 -1.42 8.16 -7.71
N VAL A 73 -1.45 6.88 -8.05
CA VAL A 73 -2.11 5.86 -7.21
C VAL A 73 -1.42 5.77 -5.84
N LEU A 74 -0.09 5.73 -5.83
CA LEU A 74 0.70 5.62 -4.60
C LEU A 74 0.55 6.87 -3.72
N ALA A 75 0.54 8.06 -4.32
CA ALA A 75 0.34 9.30 -3.59
C ALA A 75 -1.05 9.37 -2.96
N ALA A 76 -2.10 9.02 -3.73
CA ALA A 76 -3.47 9.00 -3.23
C ALA A 76 -3.65 8.00 -2.09
N MET A 77 -3.07 6.80 -2.22
CA MET A 77 -3.07 5.79 -1.15
C MET A 77 -2.36 6.29 0.11
N ALA A 78 -1.16 6.86 -0.02
CA ALA A 78 -0.41 7.39 1.11
C ALA A 78 -1.20 8.49 1.85
N GLN A 79 -1.82 9.40 1.11
CA GLN A 79 -2.67 10.46 1.66
C GLN A 79 -3.91 9.92 2.35
N ALA A 80 -4.59 8.94 1.75
CA ALA A 80 -5.75 8.27 2.35
C ALA A 80 -5.40 7.61 3.70
N TRP A 81 -4.16 7.12 3.85
CA TRP A 81 -3.66 6.54 5.09
C TRP A 81 -3.03 7.57 6.05
N GLY A 82 -3.15 8.86 5.78
CA GLY A 82 -2.74 9.94 6.69
C GLY A 82 -1.30 10.45 6.53
N ALA A 83 -0.58 10.02 5.50
CA ALA A 83 0.74 10.54 5.16
C ALA A 83 0.68 11.80 4.28
N GLU A 84 1.76 12.57 4.25
CA GLU A 84 2.01 13.58 3.22
C GLU A 84 2.75 12.92 2.05
N ALA A 85 2.27 13.11 0.81
CA ALA A 85 2.92 12.56 -0.37
C ALA A 85 3.68 13.65 -1.14
N ARG A 86 4.95 13.40 -1.50
CA ARG A 86 5.78 14.27 -2.33
C ARG A 86 6.18 13.54 -3.60
N LEU A 87 5.78 14.07 -4.75
CA LEU A 87 6.14 13.51 -6.05
C LEU A 87 7.47 14.10 -6.54
N HIS A 88 8.46 13.26 -6.79
CA HIS A 88 9.77 13.65 -7.32
C HIS A 88 9.91 13.46 -8.83
N GLY A 89 8.80 13.13 -9.52
CA GLY A 89 8.78 12.97 -10.96
C GLY A 89 9.31 11.62 -11.44
N ILE A 90 9.88 11.62 -12.64
CA ILE A 90 10.26 10.40 -13.37
C ILE A 90 11.77 10.44 -13.61
N ALA A 91 12.49 9.52 -12.97
CA ALA A 91 13.90 9.31 -13.27
C ALA A 91 14.07 8.50 -14.57
N ARG A 92 14.97 8.96 -15.44
CA ARG A 92 15.48 8.15 -16.55
C ARG A 92 16.31 6.99 -16.02
N ASP A 93 16.44 5.94 -16.82
CA ASP A 93 17.22 4.76 -16.45
C ASP A 93 18.73 4.99 -16.64
N THR A 94 19.26 6.00 -15.94
CA THR A 94 20.69 6.27 -15.84
C THR A 94 21.08 6.46 -14.38
N VAL A 95 22.32 6.07 -14.06
CA VAL A 95 22.87 6.16 -12.69
C VAL A 95 22.78 7.58 -12.16
N GLU A 96 23.15 8.56 -12.98
CA GLU A 96 23.21 9.97 -12.60
C GLU A 96 21.81 10.51 -12.27
N HIS A 97 20.83 10.20 -13.11
CA HIS A 97 19.48 10.73 -12.96
C HIS A 97 18.76 10.07 -11.79
N LEU A 98 18.87 8.75 -11.64
CA LEU A 98 18.31 8.04 -10.50
C LEU A 98 18.96 8.50 -9.18
N THR A 99 20.29 8.66 -9.14
CA THR A 99 21.01 9.15 -7.96
C THR A 99 20.56 10.55 -7.56
N ALA A 100 20.42 11.47 -8.52
CA ALA A 100 19.95 12.83 -8.24
C ALA A 100 18.55 12.83 -7.61
N HIS A 101 17.60 12.10 -8.21
CA HIS A 101 16.22 12.00 -7.71
C HIS A 101 16.17 11.31 -6.34
N LEU A 102 16.96 10.27 -6.14
CA LEU A 102 17.04 9.56 -4.86
C LEU A 102 17.61 10.45 -3.76
N ARG A 103 18.54 11.37 -4.05
CA ARG A 103 19.07 12.34 -3.09
C ARG A 103 18.02 13.39 -2.72
N GLU A 104 17.28 13.92 -3.70
CA GLU A 104 16.17 14.85 -3.46
C GLU A 104 15.04 14.20 -2.65
N ALA A 105 14.81 12.90 -2.86
CA ALA A 105 13.79 12.13 -2.14
C ALA A 105 14.10 11.87 -0.65
N ARG A 106 15.33 12.13 -0.18
CA ARG A 106 15.76 11.81 1.20
C ARG A 106 15.11 12.64 2.28
N GLU A 107 14.57 13.82 1.94
CA GLU A 107 13.81 14.65 2.89
C GLU A 107 12.40 14.08 3.13
N ALA A 108 12.34 12.83 3.57
CA ALA A 108 11.13 12.08 3.83
C ALA A 108 11.35 10.99 4.89
N ASP A 109 10.24 10.44 5.39
CA ASP A 109 10.23 9.33 6.33
C ASP A 109 10.17 7.98 5.61
N LEU A 110 9.68 7.95 4.37
CA LEU A 110 9.65 6.78 3.49
C LEU A 110 9.90 7.20 2.05
N ILE A 111 10.80 6.50 1.37
CA ILE A 111 10.98 6.63 -0.08
C ILE A 111 10.28 5.46 -0.76
N VAL A 112 9.45 5.75 -1.74
CA VAL A 112 8.77 4.76 -2.57
C VAL A 112 9.22 4.95 -4.01
N THR A 113 9.81 3.92 -4.60
CA THR A 113 10.10 3.92 -6.04
C THR A 113 9.12 3.02 -6.78
N SER A 114 8.76 3.37 -8.02
CA SER A 114 7.98 2.48 -8.88
C SER A 114 8.58 2.43 -10.28
N GLY A 115 8.75 1.23 -10.83
CA GLY A 115 9.50 1.02 -12.08
C GLY A 115 10.94 0.57 -11.84
N GLY A 116 11.66 0.22 -12.90
CA GLY A 116 13.08 -0.17 -12.85
C GLY A 116 13.40 -1.50 -12.13
N VAL A 117 12.40 -2.12 -11.51
CA VAL A 117 12.50 -3.41 -10.83
C VAL A 117 12.02 -4.59 -11.73
N SER A 118 12.30 -4.53 -13.03
CA SER A 118 12.13 -5.67 -13.96
C SER A 118 13.46 -6.39 -14.20
N LEU A 119 13.44 -7.67 -14.56
CA LEU A 119 14.63 -8.53 -14.66
C LEU A 119 15.78 -8.00 -15.54
N GLY A 120 15.49 -7.14 -16.54
CA GLY A 120 16.51 -6.54 -17.44
C GLY A 120 17.08 -5.21 -16.94
N ASP A 121 16.21 -4.30 -16.49
CA ASP A 121 16.59 -2.98 -15.93
C ASP A 121 17.09 -3.07 -14.48
N PHE A 122 16.93 -4.26 -13.89
CA PHE A 122 17.26 -4.59 -12.51
C PHE A 122 18.71 -4.30 -12.13
N ASP A 123 19.64 -4.44 -13.07
CA ASP A 123 21.07 -4.42 -12.74
C ASP A 123 21.56 -2.99 -12.47
N PHE A 124 21.10 -1.98 -13.20
CA PHE A 124 21.49 -0.60 -12.90
C PHE A 124 20.82 -0.06 -11.62
N VAL A 125 19.53 -0.35 -11.42
CA VAL A 125 18.80 0.09 -10.22
C VAL A 125 19.42 -0.52 -8.96
N LYS A 126 19.79 -1.80 -9.02
CA LYS A 126 20.55 -2.48 -7.95
C LYS A 126 21.82 -1.73 -7.60
N ASP A 127 22.62 -1.40 -8.61
CA ASP A 127 23.94 -0.83 -8.39
C ASP A 127 23.83 0.56 -7.76
N VAL A 128 22.88 1.38 -8.22
CA VAL A 128 22.60 2.69 -7.60
C VAL A 128 22.10 2.53 -6.16
N LEU A 129 21.13 1.63 -5.92
CA LEU A 129 20.56 1.45 -4.60
C LEU A 129 21.58 0.88 -3.60
N ARG A 130 22.49 0.01 -4.04
CA ARG A 130 23.58 -0.53 -3.21
C ARG A 130 24.72 0.47 -2.98
N ALA A 131 24.98 1.35 -3.94
CA ALA A 131 26.00 2.39 -3.80
C ALA A 131 25.55 3.48 -2.83
N GLU A 132 24.27 3.81 -2.83
CA GLU A 132 23.73 4.89 -2.01
C GLU A 132 23.19 4.43 -0.64
N GLY A 133 22.99 3.12 -0.42
CA GLY A 133 22.49 2.58 0.84
C GLY A 133 22.45 1.06 0.96
N GLU A 134 21.80 0.57 2.02
CA GLU A 134 21.64 -0.85 2.32
C GLU A 134 20.28 -1.34 1.81
N VAL A 135 20.21 -1.68 0.51
CA VAL A 135 18.97 -2.10 -0.14
C VAL A 135 19.05 -3.53 -0.63
N ASN A 136 18.10 -4.34 -0.16
CA ASN A 136 17.92 -5.73 -0.57
C ASN A 136 16.78 -5.85 -1.56
N ILE A 137 16.93 -6.77 -2.51
CA ILE A 137 15.87 -7.10 -3.45
C ILE A 137 15.37 -8.50 -3.19
N TRP A 138 14.07 -8.58 -2.98
CA TRP A 138 13.35 -9.76 -2.58
C TRP A 138 12.55 -10.30 -3.75
N GLN A 139 12.44 -11.63 -3.81
CA GLN A 139 11.43 -12.30 -4.62
C GLN A 139 10.33 -12.81 -3.67
N VAL A 140 9.33 -11.97 -3.45
CA VAL A 140 8.20 -12.30 -2.59
C VAL A 140 7.34 -13.36 -3.29
N ARG A 141 6.93 -14.40 -2.56
CA ARG A 141 6.09 -15.49 -3.07
C ARG A 141 4.63 -15.06 -3.21
N MET A 142 4.39 -14.03 -4.02
CA MET A 142 3.08 -13.44 -4.25
C MET A 142 2.85 -13.15 -5.75
N LYS A 143 1.59 -13.00 -6.11
CA LYS A 143 1.18 -12.40 -7.38
C LYS A 143 -0.08 -11.54 -7.19
N PRO A 144 -0.15 -10.36 -7.84
CA PRO A 144 0.98 -9.67 -8.49
C PRO A 144 2.01 -9.20 -7.44
N GLY A 145 3.21 -8.74 -7.86
CA GLY A 145 4.20 -8.15 -6.92
C GLY A 145 5.39 -9.02 -6.51
N LYS A 146 5.86 -9.92 -7.39
CA LYS A 146 7.02 -10.79 -7.09
C LYS A 146 8.30 -10.02 -6.70
N PRO A 147 8.83 -9.10 -7.54
CA PRO A 147 10.03 -8.33 -7.15
C PRO A 147 9.66 -7.19 -6.20
N LEU A 148 10.42 -7.04 -5.13
CA LEU A 148 10.28 -5.94 -4.17
C LEU A 148 11.67 -5.53 -3.68
N ALA A 149 12.01 -4.24 -3.74
CA ALA A 149 13.20 -3.73 -3.07
C ALA A 149 12.84 -3.17 -1.69
N PHE A 150 13.64 -3.47 -0.68
CA PHE A 150 13.46 -2.91 0.65
C PHE A 150 14.81 -2.70 1.32
N GLY A 151 14.96 -1.56 1.99
CA GLY A 151 16.21 -1.23 2.67
C GLY A 151 16.22 0.19 3.23
N VAL A 152 17.41 0.71 3.45
CA VAL A 152 17.63 2.04 4.02
C VAL A 152 18.60 2.83 3.13
N LEU A 153 18.20 4.03 2.78
CA LEU A 153 18.94 4.97 1.94
C LEU A 153 19.25 6.23 2.76
N GLY A 154 20.51 6.43 3.15
CA GLY A 154 20.90 7.60 3.95
C GLY A 154 20.12 7.77 5.26
N GLY A 155 19.69 6.67 5.89
CA GLY A 155 18.86 6.66 7.10
C GLY A 155 17.35 6.61 6.86
N THR A 156 16.89 6.82 5.63
CA THR A 156 15.46 6.78 5.27
C THR A 156 15.08 5.41 4.70
N PRO A 157 14.04 4.74 5.19
CA PRO A 157 13.60 3.48 4.60
C PRO A 157 13.13 3.68 3.15
N LEU A 158 13.45 2.71 2.31
CA LEU A 158 13.08 2.67 0.89
C LEU A 158 12.26 1.42 0.59
N LEU A 159 11.16 1.60 -0.14
CA LEU A 159 10.31 0.55 -0.67
C LEU A 159 10.24 0.67 -2.20
N GLY A 160 10.95 -0.20 -2.90
CA GLY A 160 10.93 -0.25 -4.37
C GLY A 160 9.89 -1.22 -4.89
N LEU A 161 8.92 -0.68 -5.61
CA LEU A 161 7.73 -1.37 -6.09
C LEU A 161 7.82 -1.73 -7.58
N PRO A 162 7.16 -2.83 -8.00
CA PRO A 162 7.02 -3.20 -9.41
C PRO A 162 6.58 -2.06 -10.33
N GLY A 163 7.02 -2.05 -11.59
CA GLY A 163 6.56 -1.07 -12.58
C GLY A 163 5.10 -1.26 -13.02
N ASN A 164 4.57 -2.49 -12.92
CA ASN A 164 3.19 -2.79 -13.27
C ASN A 164 2.20 -2.17 -12.26
N PRO A 165 1.20 -1.38 -12.68
CA PRO A 165 0.37 -0.61 -11.75
C PRO A 165 -0.36 -1.40 -10.66
N VAL A 166 -0.94 -2.55 -11.00
CA VAL A 166 -1.61 -3.38 -9.98
C VAL A 166 -0.58 -4.00 -9.05
N ALA A 167 0.57 -4.43 -9.58
CA ALA A 167 1.64 -4.98 -8.76
C ALA A 167 2.20 -3.94 -7.78
N ALA A 168 2.37 -2.68 -8.22
CA ALA A 168 2.75 -1.57 -7.37
C ALA A 168 1.71 -1.31 -6.28
N GLY A 169 0.44 -1.12 -6.66
CA GLY A 169 -0.64 -0.83 -5.73
C GLY A 169 -0.85 -1.94 -4.68
N VAL A 170 -0.93 -3.20 -5.11
CA VAL A 170 -1.06 -4.35 -4.19
C VAL A 170 0.14 -4.46 -3.25
N SER A 171 1.36 -4.26 -3.75
CA SER A 171 2.55 -4.27 -2.91
C SER A 171 2.55 -3.11 -1.91
N PHE A 172 2.05 -1.93 -2.31
CA PHE A 172 1.94 -0.78 -1.41
C PHE A 172 0.88 -0.97 -0.34
N VAL A 173 -0.24 -1.63 -0.65
CA VAL A 173 -1.24 -2.06 0.36
C VAL A 173 -0.62 -2.99 1.39
N LEU A 174 0.19 -3.96 0.95
CA LEU A 174 0.72 -5.00 1.84
C LEU A 174 1.94 -4.57 2.64
N PHE A 175 2.77 -3.68 2.10
CA PHE A 175 4.04 -3.29 2.71
C PHE A 175 4.13 -1.79 3.04
N GLY A 176 3.53 -0.93 2.23
CA GLY A 176 3.52 0.52 2.44
C GLY A 176 2.54 0.98 3.51
N ARG A 177 1.28 0.52 3.45
CA ARG A 177 0.25 0.83 4.46
C ARG A 177 0.71 0.51 5.88
N PRO A 178 1.20 -0.70 6.21
CA PRO A 178 1.66 -0.97 7.57
C PRO A 178 2.86 -0.12 8.00
N ALA A 179 3.76 0.24 7.07
CA ALA A 179 4.88 1.14 7.37
C ALA A 179 4.37 2.55 7.74
N ILE A 180 3.43 3.10 6.96
CA ILE A 180 2.81 4.40 7.22
C ILE A 180 2.07 4.40 8.57
N LEU A 181 1.24 3.39 8.82
CA LEU A 181 0.51 3.27 10.09
C LEU A 181 1.46 3.15 11.29
N ARG A 182 2.57 2.43 11.13
CA ARG A 182 3.59 2.31 12.18
C ARG A 182 4.28 3.65 12.48
N MET A 183 4.55 4.45 11.44
CA MET A 183 5.10 5.82 11.57
C MET A 183 4.11 6.78 12.23
N LEU A 184 2.81 6.59 11.98
CA LEU A 184 1.71 7.30 12.65
C LEU A 184 1.48 6.81 14.11
N GLY A 185 2.28 5.85 14.60
CA GLY A 185 2.23 5.37 15.97
C GLY A 185 1.15 4.32 16.24
N HIS A 186 0.48 3.79 15.22
CA HIS A 186 -0.48 2.71 15.40
C HIS A 186 0.21 1.46 15.98
N ARG A 187 -0.43 0.84 16.98
CA ARG A 187 0.03 -0.43 17.57
C ARG A 187 -0.37 -1.63 16.71
N ASP A 188 -1.58 -1.58 16.18
CA ASP A 188 -2.09 -2.57 15.24
C ASP A 188 -2.10 -1.98 13.83
N VAL A 189 -1.36 -2.63 12.95
CA VAL A 189 -1.22 -2.26 11.54
C VAL A 189 -1.80 -3.34 10.61
N ALA A 190 -2.42 -4.38 11.17
CA ALA A 190 -3.02 -5.45 10.41
C ALA A 190 -4.11 -4.90 9.48
N PRO A 191 -4.25 -5.46 8.27
CA PRO A 191 -5.35 -5.11 7.40
C PRO A 191 -6.68 -5.60 7.99
N ALA A 192 -7.78 -4.92 7.66
CA ALA A 192 -9.11 -5.43 7.94
C ALA A 192 -9.39 -6.64 7.03
N VAL A 193 -9.48 -7.83 7.62
CA VAL A 193 -9.74 -9.10 6.91
C VAL A 193 -11.14 -9.59 7.20
N VAL A 194 -11.82 -10.10 6.18
CA VAL A 194 -13.14 -10.73 6.27
C VAL A 194 -13.15 -12.06 5.51
N ASP A 195 -14.03 -12.98 5.91
CA ASP A 195 -14.31 -14.19 5.14
C ASP A 195 -15.30 -13.89 4.02
N ALA A 196 -15.07 -14.47 2.84
CA ALA A 196 -15.98 -14.41 1.71
C ALA A 196 -15.98 -15.73 0.94
N LEU A 197 -17.11 -16.06 0.30
CA LEU A 197 -17.20 -17.19 -0.63
C LEU A 197 -16.83 -16.72 -2.04
N THR A 198 -16.00 -17.48 -2.73
CA THR A 198 -15.71 -17.26 -4.16
C THR A 198 -16.99 -17.41 -4.99
N THR A 199 -17.20 -16.56 -6.00
CA THR A 199 -18.32 -16.73 -6.94
C THR A 199 -17.97 -17.62 -8.13
N ASP A 200 -16.70 -17.58 -8.53
CA ASP A 200 -16.19 -18.24 -9.72
C ASP A 200 -15.02 -19.17 -9.35
N PRO A 201 -14.77 -20.23 -10.14
CA PRO A 201 -13.56 -21.02 -9.98
C PRO A 201 -12.32 -20.17 -10.26
N ILE A 202 -11.22 -20.44 -9.54
CA ILE A 202 -9.96 -19.69 -9.65
C ILE A 202 -8.82 -20.64 -10.00
N ASP A 203 -8.09 -20.31 -11.06
CA ASP A 203 -6.78 -20.90 -11.35
C ASP A 203 -5.68 -20.11 -10.64
N ASN A 204 -4.99 -20.78 -9.72
CA ASN A 204 -3.89 -20.23 -8.98
C ASN A 204 -2.58 -21.03 -9.13
N ARG A 205 -2.39 -21.74 -10.25
CA ARG A 205 -1.14 -22.45 -10.53
C ARG A 205 0.10 -21.55 -10.41
N GLY A 206 1.22 -22.19 -10.07
CA GLY A 206 2.53 -21.54 -9.94
C GLY A 206 2.93 -21.15 -8.51
N GLN A 207 2.32 -21.77 -7.49
CA GLN A 207 2.78 -21.78 -6.09
C GLN A 207 3.07 -20.40 -5.49
N ARG A 208 2.20 -19.43 -5.76
CA ARG A 208 2.29 -18.06 -5.25
C ARG A 208 0.96 -17.65 -4.64
N ARG A 209 1.02 -16.91 -3.54
CA ARG A 209 -0.17 -16.34 -2.92
C ARG A 209 -0.77 -15.31 -3.88
N HIS A 210 -2.03 -15.48 -4.26
CA HIS A 210 -2.71 -14.55 -5.14
C HIS A 210 -3.46 -13.52 -4.31
N PHE A 211 -3.18 -12.25 -4.55
CA PHE A 211 -3.99 -11.15 -4.06
C PHE A 211 -4.89 -10.68 -5.20
N MET A 212 -6.03 -11.35 -5.35
CA MET A 212 -6.97 -11.10 -6.44
C MET A 212 -7.84 -9.90 -6.13
N ARG A 213 -8.00 -9.02 -7.11
CA ARG A 213 -8.88 -7.87 -7.01
C ARG A 213 -10.32 -8.35 -7.14
N VAL A 214 -11.11 -8.12 -6.09
CA VAL A 214 -12.50 -8.54 -6.02
C VAL A 214 -13.41 -7.42 -5.54
N ILE A 215 -14.69 -7.59 -5.82
CA ILE A 215 -15.79 -6.84 -5.24
C ILE A 215 -16.46 -7.77 -4.24
N LEU A 216 -16.44 -7.39 -2.97
CA LEU A 216 -17.23 -8.01 -1.92
C LEU A 216 -18.66 -7.50 -1.99
N GLU A 217 -19.59 -8.43 -2.17
CA GLU A 217 -21.03 -8.18 -2.27
C GLU A 217 -21.74 -8.86 -1.10
N PRO A 218 -22.55 -8.13 -0.31
CA PRO A 218 -23.42 -8.74 0.69
C PRO A 218 -24.50 -9.58 0.01
N HIS A 219 -24.94 -10.63 0.68
CA HIS A 219 -25.98 -11.51 0.17
C HIS A 219 -27.05 -11.79 1.23
N PRO A 220 -28.31 -12.12 0.85
CA PRO A 220 -29.41 -12.38 1.79
C PRO A 220 -29.16 -13.45 2.86
N ASP A 221 -28.22 -14.37 2.65
CA ASP A 221 -27.82 -15.39 3.62
C ASP A 221 -26.81 -14.88 4.67
N GLY A 222 -26.44 -13.59 4.61
CA GLY A 222 -25.50 -12.96 5.51
C GLY A 222 -24.03 -13.24 5.20
N VAL A 223 -23.72 -13.96 4.12
CA VAL A 223 -22.35 -14.31 3.74
C VAL A 223 -21.86 -13.46 2.58
N LEU A 224 -20.70 -12.82 2.74
CA LEU A 224 -20.08 -12.04 1.66
C LEU A 224 -19.67 -12.95 0.50
N ARG A 225 -19.94 -12.49 -0.72
CA ARG A 225 -19.49 -13.13 -1.96
C ARG A 225 -18.38 -12.28 -2.58
N ALA A 226 -17.30 -12.92 -2.99
CA ALA A 226 -16.16 -12.28 -3.63
C ALA A 226 -16.20 -12.55 -5.14
N ARG A 227 -16.66 -11.55 -5.89
CA ARG A 227 -16.66 -11.57 -7.36
C ARG A 227 -15.42 -10.90 -7.91
N THR A 228 -14.82 -11.43 -8.98
CA THR A 228 -13.66 -10.79 -9.60
C THR A 228 -13.99 -9.37 -10.07
N ALA A 229 -13.08 -8.43 -9.84
CA ALA A 229 -13.21 -7.04 -10.27
C ALA A 229 -12.80 -6.84 -11.76
N GLY A 230 -12.84 -7.91 -12.56
CA GLY A 230 -12.33 -7.95 -13.93
C GLY A 230 -11.01 -8.72 -14.06
N GLU A 231 -10.29 -8.46 -15.16
CA GLU A 231 -9.06 -9.19 -15.49
C GLU A 231 -7.98 -9.04 -14.41
N GLN A 232 -7.31 -10.15 -14.09
CA GLN A 232 -6.34 -10.22 -12.99
C GLN A 232 -4.88 -9.95 -13.42
N GLY A 233 -4.66 -9.46 -14.64
CA GLY A 233 -3.32 -9.09 -15.12
C GLY A 233 -2.68 -7.98 -14.28
N ALA A 234 -1.36 -8.02 -14.09
CA ALA A 234 -0.63 -7.06 -13.24
C ALA A 234 -0.64 -5.62 -13.78
N GLY A 235 -0.89 -5.44 -15.08
CA GLY A 235 -1.00 -4.13 -15.73
C GLY A 235 -2.44 -3.56 -15.78
N VAL A 236 -3.45 -4.33 -15.36
CA VAL A 236 -4.86 -3.98 -15.56
C VAL A 236 -5.35 -3.07 -14.43
N LEU A 237 -4.98 -1.79 -14.48
CA LEU A 237 -5.30 -0.82 -13.43
C LEU A 237 -6.81 -0.65 -13.20
N SER A 238 -7.65 -0.80 -14.23
CA SER A 238 -9.12 -0.75 -14.12
C SER A 238 -9.67 -1.74 -13.10
N SER A 239 -9.07 -2.93 -12.98
CA SER A 239 -9.49 -3.93 -12.00
C SER A 239 -9.17 -3.53 -10.56
N LEU A 240 -8.09 -2.77 -10.33
CA LEU A 240 -7.77 -2.22 -9.02
C LEU A 240 -8.71 -1.07 -8.68
N ALA A 241 -9.04 -0.22 -9.65
CA ALA A 241 -10.01 0.86 -9.48
C ALA A 241 -11.44 0.36 -9.18
N ALA A 242 -11.82 -0.80 -9.71
CA ALA A 242 -13.14 -1.40 -9.46
C ALA A 242 -13.23 -2.21 -8.15
N ALA A 243 -12.09 -2.62 -7.57
CA ALA A 243 -12.07 -3.52 -6.42
C ALA A 243 -12.28 -2.79 -5.09
N ASN A 244 -12.94 -3.46 -4.15
CA ASN A 244 -13.06 -3.03 -2.76
C ASN A 244 -12.36 -3.99 -1.79
N ALA A 245 -11.77 -5.09 -2.30
CA ALA A 245 -10.99 -6.03 -1.52
C ALA A 245 -9.95 -6.77 -2.37
N LEU A 246 -8.96 -7.33 -1.68
CA LEU A 246 -8.02 -8.32 -2.20
C LEU A 246 -8.34 -9.69 -1.61
N LEU A 247 -8.92 -10.58 -2.41
CA LEU A 247 -9.12 -11.98 -2.02
C LEU A 247 -7.75 -12.67 -1.98
N VAL A 248 -7.46 -13.33 -0.86
CA VAL A 248 -6.20 -14.01 -0.60
C VAL A 248 -6.37 -15.49 -0.94
N VAL A 249 -5.81 -15.90 -2.09
CA VAL A 249 -5.73 -17.31 -2.47
C VAL A 249 -4.38 -17.86 -2.02
N PRO A 250 -4.34 -18.81 -1.06
CA PRO A 250 -3.10 -19.39 -0.59
C PRO A 250 -2.29 -20.03 -1.72
N GLU A 251 -0.98 -19.94 -1.61
CA GLU A 251 -0.02 -20.56 -2.53
C GLU A 251 -0.13 -22.09 -2.62
N THR A 252 -0.77 -22.72 -1.64
CA THR A 252 -1.03 -24.18 -1.59
C THR A 252 -2.25 -24.60 -2.39
N LEU A 253 -3.12 -23.67 -2.78
CA LEU A 253 -4.30 -23.94 -3.60
C LEU A 253 -3.98 -23.58 -5.05
N GLU A 254 -3.85 -24.57 -5.92
CA GLU A 254 -3.64 -24.36 -7.36
C GLU A 254 -4.95 -24.17 -8.12
N GLN A 255 -6.03 -24.74 -7.61
CA GLN A 255 -7.39 -24.55 -8.10
C GLN A 255 -8.30 -24.30 -6.91
N VAL A 256 -9.27 -23.42 -7.09
CA VAL A 256 -10.30 -23.11 -6.08
C VAL A 256 -11.65 -23.23 -6.77
N GLU A 257 -12.53 -24.03 -6.19
CA GLU A 257 -13.91 -24.15 -6.66
C GLU A 257 -14.73 -22.92 -6.28
N ALA A 258 -15.79 -22.63 -7.04
CA ALA A 258 -16.78 -21.66 -6.63
C ALA A 258 -17.42 -22.07 -5.28
N GLY A 259 -17.75 -21.09 -4.44
CA GLY A 259 -18.28 -21.31 -3.10
C GLY A 259 -17.22 -21.64 -2.04
N THR A 260 -15.92 -21.62 -2.39
CA THR A 260 -14.85 -21.81 -1.41
C THR A 260 -14.74 -20.59 -0.51
N ARG A 261 -14.68 -20.82 0.81
CA ARG A 261 -14.44 -19.75 1.79
C ARG A 261 -12.96 -19.38 1.83
N LEU A 262 -12.65 -18.13 1.55
CA LEU A 262 -11.31 -17.56 1.63
C LEU A 262 -11.35 -16.20 2.35
N GLN A 263 -10.18 -15.74 2.77
CA GLN A 263 -10.01 -14.43 3.39
C GLN A 263 -9.87 -13.34 2.34
N ALA A 264 -10.44 -12.17 2.59
CA ALA A 264 -10.30 -10.97 1.77
C ALA A 264 -9.84 -9.79 2.63
N ILE A 265 -8.77 -9.13 2.19
CA ILE A 265 -8.29 -7.87 2.76
C ILE A 265 -9.16 -6.74 2.19
N ARG A 266 -9.89 -6.03 3.03
CA ARG A 266 -10.68 -4.87 2.61
C ARG A 266 -9.77 -3.71 2.22
N LEU A 267 -10.13 -3.02 1.15
CA LEU A 267 -9.47 -1.82 0.68
C LEU A 267 -10.25 -0.62 1.24
N ASP A 268 -9.55 0.26 1.96
CA ASP A 268 -10.13 1.33 2.79
C ASP A 268 -9.88 2.74 2.24
N TRP A 269 -9.73 2.86 0.92
CA TRP A 269 -9.66 4.14 0.20
C TRP A 269 -11.00 4.53 -0.44
#